data_AF-A0A355PFP1-F1
#
_entry.id   AF-A0A355PFP1-F1
#
_cell.length_a   1.000
_cell.length_b   1.000
_cell.length_c   1.000
_cell.angle_alpha   90.00
_cell.angle_beta   90.00
_cell.angle_gamma   90.00
#
_symmetry.space_group_name_H-M   'P 1'
#
loop_
_entity.id
_entity.type
_entity.pdbx_description
1 polymer ?
#
loop_
_entity_poly.entity_id
_entity_poly.type
_entity_poly.pdbx_seq_one_letter_code
_entity_poly.pdbx_strand_id
1 'polypeptide(L)' 'MSMFSAFEIAGSAMSAQAQRMNVTASNMANADSVAGPDGETYRAKQVMFETQA' A
#
# COMPACT_ATOMS: atom_id res chain seq x y z
N MET A 1 13.75 24.28 -12.19
CA MET A 1 14.40 23.01 -11.84
C MET A 1 14.07 22.55 -10.42
N SER A 2 14.30 23.34 -9.35
CA SER A 2 14.12 22.86 -7.96
C SER A 2 12.67 22.66 -7.45
N MET A 3 11.69 23.46 -7.90
CA MET A 3 10.31 23.29 -7.42
C MET A 3 9.58 22.10 -8.07
N PHE A 4 9.78 21.89 -9.38
CA PHE A 4 9.17 20.77 -10.10
C PHE A 4 9.63 19.42 -9.54
N SER A 5 10.92 19.26 -9.23
CA SER A 5 11.42 18.04 -8.57
C SER A 5 10.83 17.81 -7.19
N ALA A 6 10.56 18.87 -6.41
CA ALA A 6 9.93 18.74 -5.11
C ALA A 6 8.47 18.24 -5.22
N PHE A 7 7.74 18.69 -6.24
CA PHE A 7 6.38 18.21 -6.51
C PHE A 7 6.36 16.75 -6.99
N GLU A 8 7.31 16.34 -7.83
CA GLU A 8 7.45 14.94 -8.27
C GLU A 8 7.76 14.00 -7.09
N ILE A 9 8.66 14.41 -6.19
CA ILE A 9 8.97 13.66 -4.97
C ILE A 9 7.73 13.57 -4.07
N ALA A 10 7.05 14.69 -3.81
CA ALA A 10 5.85 14.69 -2.99
C ALA A 10 4.71 13.85 -3.60
N GLY A 11 4.53 13.93 -4.92
CA GLY A 11 3.53 13.16 -5.66
C GLY A 11 3.78 11.65 -5.59
N SER A 12 5.01 11.23 -5.86
CA SER A 12 5.40 9.81 -5.75
C SER A 12 5.29 9.30 -4.30
N ALA A 13 5.68 10.10 -3.32
CA ALA A 13 5.53 9.77 -1.91
C ALA A 13 4.05 9.62 -1.50
N MET A 14 3.17 10.54 -1.91
CA MET A 14 1.73 10.44 -1.61
C MET A 14 1.11 9.19 -2.23
N SER A 15 1.49 8.85 -3.47
CA SER A 15 1.03 7.62 -4.12
C SER A 15 1.45 6.37 -3.33
N ALA A 16 2.72 6.29 -2.92
CA ALA A 16 3.22 5.20 -2.08
C ALA A 16 2.47 5.13 -0.74
N GLN A 17 2.23 6.28 -0.09
CA GLN A 17 1.48 6.32 1.17
C GLN A 17 0.02 5.87 1.01
N ALA A 18 -0.66 6.25 -0.06
CA ALA A 18 -2.01 5.77 -0.36
C ALA A 18 -2.06 4.24 -0.50
N GLN A 19 -1.06 3.64 -1.15
CA GLN A 19 -0.95 2.18 -1.24
C GLN A 19 -0.73 1.52 0.13
N ARG A 20 0.13 2.08 0.98
CA ARG A 20 0.32 1.58 2.37
C ARG A 20 -0.97 1.64 3.16
N MET A 21 -1.70 2.75 3.05
CA MET A 21 -2.99 2.93 3.74
C MET A 21 -4.00 1.88 3.28
N ASN A 22 -4.12 1.65 1.97
CA ASN A 22 -5.05 0.65 1.43
C ASN A 22 -4.72 -0.77 1.91
N VAL A 23 -3.44 -1.13 1.96
CA VAL A 23 -3.02 -2.45 2.47
C VAL A 23 -3.28 -2.57 3.97
N THR A 24 -3.00 -1.51 4.73
CA THR A 24 -3.29 -1.49 6.17
C THR A 24 -4.80 -1.62 6.44
N ALA A 25 -5.62 -0.89 5.70
CA ALA A 25 -7.08 -0.97 5.79
C ALA A 25 -7.59 -2.36 5.40
N SER A 26 -7.05 -2.97 4.33
CA SER A 26 -7.40 -4.33 3.94
C SER A 26 -7.02 -5.35 5.02
N ASN A 27 -5.83 -5.24 5.61
CA ASN A 27 -5.40 -6.11 6.70
C ASN A 27 -6.34 -5.98 7.90
N MET A 28 -6.71 -4.76 8.27
CA MET A 28 -7.64 -4.50 9.38
C MET A 28 -9.04 -5.05 9.09
N ALA A 29 -9.55 -4.86 7.88
CA ALA A 29 -10.87 -5.35 7.48
C ALA A 29 -10.97 -6.88 7.46
N ASN A 30 -9.83 -7.58 7.34
CA ASN A 30 -9.76 -9.05 7.30
C ASN A 30 -9.10 -9.65 8.55
N ALA A 31 -8.86 -8.86 9.60
CA ALA A 31 -8.12 -9.31 10.79
C ALA A 31 -8.78 -10.51 11.49
N ASP A 32 -10.11 -10.57 11.46
CA ASP A 32 -10.91 -11.64 12.07
C ASP A 32 -11.48 -12.63 11.03
N SER A 33 -11.04 -12.54 9.77
CA SER A 33 -11.55 -13.40 8.70
C SER A 33 -10.95 -14.81 8.81
N VAL A 34 -11.83 -15.80 8.98
CA VAL A 34 -11.44 -17.21 9.19
C VAL A 34 -11.16 -17.92 7.86
N ALA A 35 -11.83 -17.53 6.77
CA ALA A 35 -11.63 -18.04 5.40
C ALA A 35 -12.15 -17.03 4.37
N GLY A 36 -11.40 -16.84 3.29
CA GLY A 36 -11.80 -16.05 2.12
C GLY A 36 -12.87 -16.74 1.26
N PRO A 37 -13.32 -16.10 0.17
CA PRO A 37 -14.31 -16.69 -0.75
C PRO A 37 -13.85 -18.01 -1.39
N ASP A 38 -12.54 -18.23 -1.43
CA ASP A 38 -11.82 -19.41 -1.91
C ASP A 38 -11.61 -20.48 -0.82
N GLY A 39 -12.02 -20.21 0.42
CA GLY A 39 -11.86 -21.13 1.56
C GLY A 39 -10.51 -21.04 2.26
N GLU A 40 -9.58 -20.22 1.78
CA GLU A 40 -8.23 -20.07 2.34
C GLU A 40 -8.19 -18.98 3.42
N THR A 41 -7.38 -19.18 4.46
CA THR A 41 -7.17 -18.15 5.52
C THR A 41 -6.55 -16.87 4.96
N TYR A 42 -7.02 -15.73 5.45
CA TYR A 42 -6.43 -14.44 5.09
C TYR A 42 -4.97 -14.34 5.56
N ARG A 43 -4.08 -13.88 4.67
CA ARG A 43 -2.69 -13.58 4.99
C ARG A 43 -2.47 -12.07 4.89
N ALA A 44 -1.95 -11.49 5.96
CA ALA A 44 -1.63 -10.07 6.00
C ALA A 44 -0.65 -9.70 4.88
N LYS A 45 -0.95 -8.59 4.21
CA LYS A 45 -0.17 -8.08 3.07
C LYS A 45 0.77 -6.98 3.53
N GLN A 46 1.90 -6.86 2.85
CA GLN A 46 2.86 -5.76 3.01
C GLN A 46 3.32 -5.28 1.65
N VAL A 47 3.45 -3.97 1.50
CA VAL A 47 4.03 -3.32 0.31
C VAL A 47 5.50 -3.02 0.54
N MET A 48 6.30 -3.31 -0.49
CA MET A 48 7.70 -2.91 -0.59
C MET A 48 7.82 -1.95 -1.77
N PHE A 49 8.50 -0.83 -1.57
CA PHE A 49 8.70 0.18 -2.60
C PHE A 49 10.15 0.17 -3.04
N GLU A 50 10.36 0.39 -4.32
CA GLU A 50 11.66 0.57 -4.95
C GLU A 50 11.63 1.81 -5.84
N THR A 51 12.82 2.36 -6.12
CA THR A 51 12.96 3.44 -7.08
C THR A 51 12.77 2.89 -8.49
N GLN A 52 12.09 3.64 -9.36
CA GLN A 52 12.03 3.31 -10.78
C GLN A 52 13.44 3.40 -11.40
N ALA A 53 13.77 2.43 -12.27
CA ALA A 53 15.06 2.35 -12.97
C ALA A 53 15.18 3.37 -14.11
#